data_AF-A0A846SXW4-F1
#
_entry.id   AF-A0A846SXW4-F1
#
_cell.length_a   1.000
_cell.length_b   1.000
_cell.length_c   1.000
_cell.angle_alpha   90.00
_cell.angle_beta   90.00
_cell.angle_gamma   90.00
#
_symmetry.space_group_name_H-M   'P 1'
#
loop_
_entity.id
_entity.type
_entity.pdbx_description
1 polymer ?
#
loop_
_entity_poly.entity_id
_entity_poly.type
_entity_poly.pdbx_seq_one_letter_code
_entity_poly.pdbx_strand_id
1 'polypeptide(L)'
;MGFKVTSWFSLHAAYTEAFRAPDLTELFVSGTHFTCGPGCANLFVPNPNLKPEKAHNKEISARFRRDDLFMPGDQGRFRATYFRNDVDDFIDSIVIFFAPADARQSGTRRHHHQPECARCRTGRL
;
A
#
# COMPACT_ATOMS: atom_id res chain seq x y z
N MET A 1 -17.41 3.05 13.74
CA MET A 1 -18.20 3.36 14.95
C MET A 1 -17.90 4.77 15.43
N GLY A 2 -18.86 5.43 16.08
CA GLY A 2 -18.69 6.78 16.60
C GLY A 2 -19.47 6.99 17.89
N PHE A 3 -18.86 7.68 18.84
CA PHE A 3 -19.40 7.92 20.17
C PHE A 3 -19.30 9.40 20.50
N LYS A 4 -20.42 9.99 20.93
CA LYS A 4 -20.42 11.34 21.52
C LYS A 4 -20.18 11.18 23.02
N VAL A 5 -19.03 11.63 23.48
CA VAL A 5 -18.68 11.59 24.91
C VAL A 5 -19.36 12.75 25.63
N THR A 6 -19.39 13.91 24.99
CA THR A 6 -20.13 15.10 25.44
C THR A 6 -20.83 15.75 24.25
N SER A 7 -21.59 16.83 24.48
CA SER A 7 -22.18 17.63 23.39
C SER A 7 -21.12 18.30 22.50
N TRP A 8 -19.93 18.55 23.06
CA TRP A 8 -18.83 19.27 22.43
C TRP A 8 -17.65 18.37 22.02
N PHE A 9 -17.62 17.09 22.42
CA PHE A 9 -16.56 16.15 22.09
C PHE A 9 -17.10 14.82 21.57
N SER A 10 -16.55 14.36 20.44
CA SER A 10 -16.86 13.07 19.86
C SER A 10 -15.61 12.30 19.45
N LEU A 11 -15.67 10.98 19.63
CA LEU A 11 -14.65 10.03 19.23
C LEU A 11 -15.20 9.13 18.14
N HIS A 12 -14.36 8.81 17.17
CA HIS A 12 -14.69 7.94 16.06
C HIS A 12 -13.56 6.94 15.86
N ALA A 13 -13.93 5.70 15.56
CA ALA A 13 -12.99 4.66 15.20
C ALA A 13 -13.53 3.91 13.98
N ALA A 14 -12.65 3.62 13.02
CA ALA A 14 -12.99 2.89 11.82
C ALA A 14 -11.94 1.82 11.52
N TYR A 15 -12.42 0.68 11.03
CA TYR A 15 -11.61 -0.33 10.37
C TYR A 15 -12.19 -0.53 8.98
N THR A 16 -11.37 -0.39 7.95
CA THR A 16 -11.80 -0.48 6.56
C THR A 16 -10.82 -1.32 5.77
N GLU A 17 -11.35 -2.21 4.94
CA GLU A 17 -10.57 -3.01 4.01
C GLU A 17 -10.79 -2.53 2.58
N ALA A 18 -9.74 -2.56 1.77
CA ALA A 18 -9.80 -2.25 0.35
C ALA A 18 -8.87 -3.19 -0.43
N PHE A 19 -9.04 -3.25 -1.75
CA PHE A 19 -8.12 -3.99 -2.61
C PHE A 19 -7.83 -3.21 -3.90
N ARG A 20 -6.66 -3.47 -4.49
CA ARG A 20 -6.28 -2.98 -5.83
C ARG A 20 -5.96 -4.17 -6.71
N ALA A 21 -6.67 -4.30 -7.83
CA ALA A 21 -6.33 -5.31 -8.83
C ALA A 21 -4.99 -4.97 -9.52
N PRO A 22 -4.21 -5.96 -9.95
CA PRO A 22 -3.02 -5.72 -10.76
C PRO A 22 -3.40 -5.04 -12.09
N ASP A 23 -2.60 -4.08 -12.52
CA ASP A 23 -2.76 -3.42 -13.80
C ASP A 23 -2.22 -4.29 -14.95
N LEU A 24 -2.66 -4.03 -16.18
CA LEU A 24 -2.22 -4.79 -17.36
C LEU A 24 -0.70 -4.73 -17.56
N THR A 25 -0.08 -3.60 -17.24
CA THR A 25 1.37 -3.43 -17.28
C THR A 25 2.05 -4.28 -16.21
N GLU A 26 1.52 -4.37 -15.00
CA GLU A 26 2.10 -5.22 -13.94
C GLU A 26 2.03 -6.71 -14.29
N LEU A 27 0.94 -7.14 -14.93
CA LEU A 27 0.74 -8.54 -15.34
C LEU A 27 1.55 -8.93 -16.58
N PHE A 28 1.61 -8.05 -17.58
CA PHE A 28 2.02 -8.39 -18.94
C PHE A 28 3.14 -7.51 -19.52
N VAL A 29 3.79 -6.67 -18.73
CA VAL A 29 4.94 -5.88 -19.22
C VAL A 29 6.02 -6.81 -19.79
N SER A 30 6.52 -6.44 -20.96
CA SER A 30 7.57 -7.16 -21.68
C SER A 30 8.51 -6.17 -22.36
N GLY A 31 9.67 -6.67 -22.79
CA GLY A 31 10.71 -5.87 -23.43
C GLY A 31 11.80 -5.42 -22.48
N THR A 32 12.60 -4.45 -22.91
CA THR A 32 13.78 -3.98 -22.17
C THR A 32 13.38 -2.95 -21.12
N HIS A 33 13.72 -3.22 -19.85
CA HIS A 33 13.60 -2.26 -18.76
C HIS A 33 14.72 -1.21 -18.84
N PHE A 34 15.98 -1.65 -18.90
CA PHE A 34 17.13 -0.80 -19.16
C PHE A 34 18.30 -1.61 -19.75
N THR A 35 19.30 -0.91 -20.30
CA THR A 35 20.55 -1.51 -20.76
C THR A 35 21.70 -1.16 -19.82
N CYS A 36 22.66 -2.07 -19.67
CA CYS A 36 23.83 -1.92 -18.80
C CYS A 36 25.15 -1.81 -19.59
N GLY A 37 25.06 -1.63 -20.91
CA GLY A 37 26.19 -1.57 -21.83
C GLY A 37 25.99 -2.51 -23.03
N PRO A 38 26.95 -2.55 -23.97
CA PRO A 38 26.88 -3.44 -25.12
C PRO A 38 26.70 -4.91 -24.70
N GLY A 39 25.65 -5.56 -25.19
CA GLY A 39 25.33 -6.96 -24.86
C GLY A 39 24.68 -7.18 -23.50
N CYS A 40 24.36 -6.11 -22.75
CA CYS A 40 23.78 -6.20 -21.42
C CYS A 40 22.42 -5.48 -21.38
N ALA A 41 21.35 -6.22 -21.12
CA ALA A 41 19.99 -5.68 -20.99
C ALA A 41 19.22 -6.38 -19.86
N ASN A 42 18.53 -5.59 -19.05
CA ASN A 42 17.53 -6.08 -18.11
C ASN A 42 16.18 -6.14 -18.85
N LEU A 43 15.57 -7.31 -18.87
CA LEU A 43 14.29 -7.54 -19.53
C LEU A 43 13.19 -7.72 -18.49
N PHE A 44 12.02 -7.17 -18.79
CA PHE A 44 10.82 -7.46 -18.02
C PHE A 44 10.43 -8.92 -18.21
N VAL A 45 10.03 -9.55 -17.10
CA VAL A 45 9.45 -10.89 -17.08
C VAL A 45 8.01 -10.76 -16.60
N PRO A 46 7.01 -11.01 -17.46
CA PRO A 46 5.59 -10.96 -17.08
C PRO A 46 5.26 -11.90 -15.92
N ASN A 47 4.36 -11.48 -15.04
CA ASN A 47 3.81 -12.33 -13.99
C ASN A 47 2.27 -12.28 -14.00
N PRO A 48 1.60 -13.14 -14.79
CA PRO A 48 0.14 -13.17 -14.84
C PRO A 48 -0.52 -13.76 -13.58
N ASN A 49 0.27 -14.25 -12.61
CA ASN A 49 -0.22 -14.84 -11.36
C ASN A 49 -0.19 -13.85 -10.18
N LEU A 50 0.02 -12.55 -10.44
CA LEU A 50 -0.05 -11.53 -9.39
C LEU A 50 -1.43 -11.54 -8.73
N LYS A 51 -1.43 -11.44 -7.40
CA LYS A 51 -2.64 -11.30 -6.61
C LYS A 51 -2.98 -9.82 -6.45
N PRO A 52 -4.26 -9.48 -6.23
CA PRO A 52 -4.63 -8.14 -5.83
C PRO A 52 -3.95 -7.75 -4.51
N GLU A 53 -3.51 -6.50 -4.42
CA GLU A 53 -3.06 -5.90 -3.17
C GLU A 53 -4.26 -5.74 -2.23
N LYS A 54 -4.04 -5.92 -0.93
CA LYS A 54 -5.09 -5.72 0.10
C LYS A 54 -4.63 -4.69 1.11
N ALA A 55 -5.50 -3.75 1.43
CA ALA A 55 -5.23 -2.69 2.39
C ALA A 55 -6.12 -2.86 3.63
N HIS A 56 -5.52 -2.77 4.81
CA HIS A 56 -6.18 -2.84 6.11
C HIS A 56 -5.94 -1.53 6.85
N ASN A 57 -6.93 -0.64 6.84
CA ASN A 57 -6.83 0.68 7.43
C ASN A 57 -7.57 0.75 8.79
N LYS A 58 -6.85 1.25 9.80
CA LYS A 58 -7.35 1.53 11.14
C LYS A 58 -7.27 3.04 11.37
N GLU A 59 -8.39 3.66 11.72
CA GLU A 59 -8.46 5.09 11.97
C GLU A 59 -9.10 5.37 13.33
N ILE A 60 -8.53 6.31 14.07
CA ILE A 60 -9.10 6.88 15.27
C ILE A 60 -9.13 8.40 15.11
N SER A 61 -10.30 8.99 15.30
CA SER A 61 -10.58 10.40 15.09
C SER A 61 -11.22 11.02 16.33
N ALA A 62 -10.66 12.12 16.82
CA ALA A 62 -11.19 12.90 17.93
C ALA A 62 -11.65 14.27 17.41
N ARG A 63 -12.85 14.69 17.76
CA ARG A 63 -13.45 15.94 17.33
C ARG A 63 -13.93 16.75 18.53
N PHE A 64 -13.51 18.00 18.58
CA PHE A 64 -13.95 19.00 19.53
C PHE A 64 -14.69 20.12 18.81
N ARG A 65 -15.84 20.53 19.34
CA ARG A 65 -16.61 21.68 18.86
C ARG A 65 -17.26 22.36 20.06
N ARG A 66 -16.90 23.61 20.30
CA ARG A 66 -17.50 24.44 21.35
C ARG A 66 -17.82 25.81 20.77
N ASP A 67 -18.98 26.33 21.13
CA ASP A 67 -19.33 27.72 20.92
C ASP A 67 -18.93 28.50 22.20
N ASP A 68 -18.64 29.80 22.08
CA ASP A 68 -18.17 30.68 23.15
C ASP A 68 -16.94 30.11 23.91
N LEU A 69 -15.91 29.69 23.17
CA LEU A 69 -14.67 29.12 23.69
C LEU A 69 -13.86 30.12 24.52
N PHE A 70 -13.61 31.33 24.02
CA PHE A 70 -12.84 32.35 24.73
C PHE A 70 -13.63 33.64 24.97
N MET A 71 -14.47 34.05 24.01
CA MET A 71 -15.33 35.23 24.10
C MET A 71 -16.76 34.90 23.61
N PRO A 72 -17.80 35.58 24.13
CA PRO A 72 -19.15 35.44 23.61
C PRO A 72 -19.20 35.75 22.10
N GLY A 73 -19.76 34.83 21.32
CA GLY A 73 -19.90 34.88 19.86
C GLY A 73 -18.83 34.13 19.08
N ASP A 74 -17.77 33.62 19.72
CA ASP A 74 -16.74 32.83 19.03
C ASP A 74 -17.11 31.34 18.89
N GLN A 75 -16.45 30.63 17.98
CA GLN A 75 -16.62 29.18 17.81
C GLN A 75 -15.27 28.49 17.61
N GLY A 76 -14.98 27.52 18.47
CA GLY A 76 -13.80 26.67 18.38
C GLY A 76 -14.14 25.29 17.80
N ARG A 77 -13.42 24.87 16.76
CA ARG A 77 -13.54 23.53 16.20
C ARG A 77 -12.16 22.94 15.97
N PHE A 78 -11.94 21.76 16.51
CA PHE A 78 -10.69 21.04 16.37
C PHE A 78 -10.96 19.57 16.05
N ARG A 79 -10.09 18.98 15.23
CA ARG A 79 -10.15 17.56 14.92
C ARG A 79 -8.73 17.03 14.74
N ALA A 80 -8.46 15.91 15.39
CA ALA A 80 -7.23 15.17 15.24
C ALA A 80 -7.57 13.73 14.82
N THR A 81 -6.82 13.21 13.86
CA THR A 81 -7.03 11.86 13.32
C THR A 81 -5.69 11.16 13.28
N TYR A 82 -5.66 9.95 13.84
CA TYR A 82 -4.54 9.02 13.71
C TYR A 82 -5.00 7.85 12.86
N PHE A 83 -4.24 7.56 11.80
CA PHE A 83 -4.53 6.44 10.92
C PHE A 83 -3.28 5.55 10.76
N ARG A 84 -3.54 4.27 10.53
CA ARG A 84 -2.52 3.29 10.15
C ARG A 84 -3.12 2.38 9.09
N ASN A 85 -2.46 2.33 7.94
CA ASN A 85 -2.81 1.46 6.84
C ASN A 85 -1.67 0.45 6.62
N ASP A 86 -2.00 -0.84 6.74
CA ASP A 86 -1.10 -1.94 6.47
C ASP A 86 -1.54 -2.58 5.13
N VAL A 87 -0.61 -2.72 4.16
CA VAL A 87 -0.89 -3.25 2.82
C VAL A 87 -0.16 -4.57 2.60
N ASP A 88 -0.92 -5.59 2.24
CA ASP A 88 -0.46 -6.95 1.93
C ASP A 88 -0.43 -7.19 0.42
N ASP A 89 0.41 -8.14 -0.01
CA ASP A 89 0.61 -8.51 -1.43
C ASP A 89 0.98 -7.32 -2.33
N PHE A 90 1.70 -6.32 -1.79
CA PHE A 90 2.14 -5.13 -2.53
C PHE A 90 2.93 -5.50 -3.80
N ILE A 91 2.47 -5.01 -4.95
CA ILE A 91 3.04 -5.31 -6.26
C ILE A 91 4.19 -4.34 -6.50
N ASP A 92 5.40 -4.89 -6.62
CA ASP A 92 6.61 -4.11 -6.90
C ASP A 92 7.47 -4.81 -7.96
N SER A 93 8.13 -4.02 -8.79
CA SER A 93 9.06 -4.50 -9.80
C SER A 93 10.48 -4.51 -9.24
N ILE A 94 11.04 -5.69 -9.05
CA ILE A 94 12.42 -5.86 -8.58
C ILE A 94 13.38 -6.11 -9.73
N VAL A 95 14.58 -5.52 -9.64
CA VAL A 95 15.66 -5.76 -10.60
C VAL A 95 16.55 -6.87 -10.09
N ILE A 96 16.67 -7.95 -10.86
CA ILE A 96 17.60 -9.04 -10.60
C ILE A 96 18.81 -8.84 -11.52
N PHE A 97 19.95 -8.41 -10.96
CA PHE A 97 21.17 -8.11 -11.72
C PHE A 97 21.90 -9.35 -12.27
N PHE A 98 21.61 -10.54 -11.73
CA PHE A 98 22.23 -11.79 -12.15
C PHE A 98 21.15 -12.80 -12.58
N ALA A 99 20.74 -12.72 -13.83
CA ALA A 99 20.22 -13.89 -14.53
C ALA A 99 21.35 -14.37 -15.46
N PRO A 100 21.92 -15.58 -15.29
CA PRO A 100 22.73 -16.16 -16.34
C PRO A 100 21.83 -16.24 -17.59
N ALA A 101 22.37 -15.83 -18.74
CA ALA A 101 21.67 -15.80 -20.02
C ALA A 101 21.42 -17.24 -20.53
N ASP A 102 20.56 -17.98 -19.84
CA ASP A 102 20.01 -19.26 -20.30
C ASP A 102 18.55 -19.36 -19.86
N ALA A 103 17.74 -18.40 -20.30
CA ALA A 103 16.30 -18.56 -20.37
C ALA A 103 15.91 -19.23 -21.69
N ARG A 104 16.50 -20.41 -21.95
CA ARG A 104 15.90 -21.35 -22.90
C ARG A 104 14.66 -21.89 -22.21
N GLN A 105 13.50 -21.50 -22.73
CA GLN A 105 12.20 -22.07 -22.42
C GLN A 105 12.30 -23.60 -22.34
N SER A 106 12.36 -24.15 -21.13
CA SER A 106 12.18 -25.58 -20.90
C SER A 106 11.69 -25.74 -19.47
N GLY A 107 10.48 -26.28 -19.37
CA GLY A 107 9.73 -26.35 -18.13
C GLY A 107 10.51 -26.99 -16.99
N THR A 108 10.47 -26.36 -15.83
CA THR A 108 10.43 -27.06 -14.56
C THR A 108 9.92 -26.11 -13.49
N ARG A 109 8.74 -26.45 -12.94
CA ARG A 109 8.21 -25.85 -11.73
C ARG A 109 9.28 -25.88 -10.64
N ARG A 110 9.65 -24.73 -10.11
CA ARG A 110 10.11 -24.64 -8.72
C ARG A 110 9.28 -23.58 -8.03
N HIS A 111 8.40 -24.05 -7.17
CA HIS A 111 7.81 -23.27 -6.10
C HIS A 111 8.96 -22.69 -5.27
N HIS A 112 9.33 -21.44 -5.55
CA HIS A 112 10.05 -20.65 -4.57
C HIS A 112 8.99 -19.93 -3.74
N HIS A 113 8.63 -20.57 -2.63
CA HIS A 113 8.12 -19.87 -1.46
C HIS A 113 9.13 -18.75 -1.18
N GLN A 114 8.80 -17.51 -1.51
CA GLN A 114 9.52 -16.37 -0.96
C GLN A 114 9.18 -16.33 0.54
N PRO A 115 10.19 -16.38 1.43
CA PRO A 115 9.95 -16.19 2.85
C PRO A 115 9.52 -14.73 3.04
N GLU A 116 8.53 -14.55 3.91
CA GLU A 116 8.02 -13.29 4.47
C GLU A 116 8.95 -12.09 4.22
N CYS A 117 8.66 -11.28 3.20
CA CYS A 117 9.22 -9.94 3.13
C CYS A 117 8.39 -9.07 4.09
N ALA A 118 8.71 -9.24 5.37
CA ALA A 118 8.33 -8.38 6.47
C ALA A 118 8.80 -6.94 6.20
N ARG A 119 7.97 -6.17 5.50
CA ARG A 119 7.93 -4.71 5.57
C ARG A 119 6.53 -4.25 5.20
N CYS A 120 5.64 -4.28 6.19
CA CYS A 120 4.55 -3.31 6.25
C CYS A 120 5.18 -1.92 6.05
N ARG A 121 5.05 -1.35 4.85
CA ARG A 121 5.29 0.09 4.68
C ARG A 121 4.14 0.77 5.40
N THR A 122 4.37 1.07 6.68
CA THR A 122 3.53 1.99 7.44
C THR A 122 3.59 3.34 6.70
N GLY A 123 2.62 3.59 5.84
CA GLY A 123 2.46 4.87 5.17
C GLY A 123 2.08 5.92 6.21
N ARG A 124 3.08 6.56 6.82
CA ARG A 124 2.91 7.84 7.51
C ARG A 124 3.03 8.91 6.43
N LEU A 125 1.89 9.43 5.97
CA LEU A 125 1.86 10.75 5.33
C LEU A 125 1.94 11.82 6.42
#